data_AF-A0A819NXQ0-F1
#
_entry.id   AF-A0A819NXQ0-F1
#
_cell.length_a   1.000
_cell.length_b   1.000
_cell.length_c   1.000
_cell.angle_alpha   90.00
_cell.angle_beta   90.00
_cell.angle_gamma   90.00
#
_symmetry.space_group_name_H-M   'P 1'
#
loop_
_entity.id
_entity.type
_entity.pdbx_description
1 polymer ?
#
loop_
_entity_poly.entity_id
_entity_poly.type
_entity_poly.pdbx_seq_one_letter_code
_entity_poly.pdbx_strand_id
1 'polypeptide(L)'
;FSILSLLYSAVQDYNKTNLNDQVNTGNTNRNLLQLAEILKNLIQHEQVKNEILKQNALRFLIECSQTFNGLSKQFFLECLWTLSFNEQAIQQMCQNSTFILSLKDISKPIINDNQINNIRHSNSFNHRRNITMIPSDDVINN
;
A
#
# COMPACT_ATOMS: atom_id res chain seq x y z
N PHE A 1 -17.34 4.76 -8.27
CA PHE A 1 -16.45 3.60 -8.10
C PHE A 1 -15.32 4.00 -7.16
N SER A 2 -15.25 3.42 -5.96
CA SER A 2 -14.22 3.72 -4.95
C SER A 2 -13.09 2.71 -5.03
N ILE A 3 -11.85 3.11 -4.73
CA ILE A 3 -10.71 2.20 -4.63
C ILE A 3 -10.95 1.08 -3.59
N LEU A 4 -11.75 1.37 -2.56
CA LEU A 4 -12.17 0.38 -1.56
C LEU A 4 -13.02 -0.74 -2.17
N SER A 5 -13.86 -0.42 -3.16
CA SER A 5 -14.67 -1.43 -3.86
C SER A 5 -13.80 -2.34 -4.72
N LEU A 6 -12.78 -1.79 -5.39
CA LEU A 6 -11.81 -2.57 -6.16
C LEU A 6 -10.97 -3.47 -5.25
N LEU A 7 -10.51 -2.93 -4.11
CA LEU A 7 -9.74 -3.69 -3.13
C LEU A 7 -10.58 -4.81 -2.50
N TYR A 8 -11.86 -4.54 -2.21
CA TYR A 8 -12.80 -5.55 -1.74
C TYR A 8 -12.97 -6.69 -2.75
N SER A 9 -13.25 -6.38 -4.01
CA SER A 9 -13.36 -7.40 -5.06
C SER A 9 -12.07 -8.21 -5.22
N ALA A 10 -10.91 -7.55 -5.23
CA ALA A 10 -9.62 -8.23 -5.33
C ALA A 10 -9.35 -9.20 -4.16
N VAL A 11 -9.76 -8.83 -2.93
CA VAL A 11 -9.66 -9.70 -1.76
C VAL A 11 -10.61 -10.89 -1.85
N GLN A 12 -11.85 -10.69 -2.33
CA GLN A 12 -12.79 -11.80 -2.56
C GLN A 12 -12.27 -12.78 -3.61
N ASP A 13 -11.70 -12.27 -4.70
CA ASP A 13 -11.08 -13.09 -5.74
C ASP A 13 -9.85 -13.83 -5.22
N TYR A 14 -9.05 -13.21 -4.35
CA TYR A 14 -7.94 -13.87 -3.68
C TYR A 14 -8.40 -15.06 -2.81
N ASN A 15 -9.41 -14.83 -1.97
CA ASN A 15 -9.94 -15.89 -1.10
C ASN A 15 -10.54 -17.05 -1.91
N LYS A 16 -11.17 -16.77 -3.05
CA LYS A 16 -11.73 -17.79 -3.95
C LYS A 16 -10.64 -18.59 -4.69
N THR A 17 -9.56 -17.93 -5.10
CA THR A 17 -8.45 -18.57 -5.84
C THR A 17 -7.51 -19.37 -4.96
N ASN A 18 -7.36 -19.00 -3.69
CA ASN A 18 -6.60 -19.78 -2.71
C ASN A 18 -7.18 -21.20 -2.49
N LEU A 19 -8.44 -21.41 -2.88
CA LEU A 19 -9.09 -22.72 -2.83
C LEU A 19 -8.91 -23.55 -4.11
N ASN A 20 -8.52 -22.98 -5.26
CA ASN A 20 -8.72 -23.68 -6.54
C ASN A 20 -7.63 -23.68 -7.62
N ASP A 21 -6.59 -22.82 -7.68
CA ASP A 21 -5.52 -23.00 -8.72
C ASP A 21 -4.28 -22.10 -8.52
N GLN A 22 -3.08 -22.63 -8.79
CA GLN A 22 -1.78 -21.96 -8.56
C GLN A 22 -1.41 -20.87 -9.59
N VAL A 23 -2.00 -20.88 -10.79
CA VAL A 23 -1.62 -19.92 -11.87
C VAL A 23 -2.40 -18.60 -11.77
N ASN A 24 -3.66 -18.63 -11.32
CA ASN A 24 -4.45 -17.41 -11.09
C ASN A 24 -4.01 -16.65 -9.83
N THR A 25 -3.39 -17.33 -8.86
CA THR A 25 -2.97 -16.74 -7.59
C THR A 25 -1.84 -15.71 -7.77
N GLY A 26 -0.95 -15.88 -8.77
CA GLY A 26 0.16 -14.96 -9.03
C GLY A 26 -0.29 -13.57 -9.49
N ASN A 27 -1.28 -13.51 -10.39
CA ASN A 27 -1.81 -12.23 -10.88
C ASN A 27 -2.66 -11.53 -9.83
N THR A 28 -3.49 -12.27 -9.09
CA THR A 28 -4.32 -11.71 -8.02
C THR A 28 -3.46 -11.14 -6.88
N ASN A 29 -2.37 -11.81 -6.51
CA ASN A 29 -1.42 -11.28 -5.51
C ASN A 29 -0.75 -9.97 -5.93
N ARG A 30 -0.32 -9.87 -7.20
CA ARG A 30 0.26 -8.62 -7.72
C ARG A 30 -0.75 -7.49 -7.73
N ASN A 31 -1.96 -7.76 -8.20
CA ASN A 31 -3.04 -6.77 -8.23
C ASN A 31 -3.38 -6.29 -6.81
N LEU A 32 -3.49 -7.21 -5.84
CA LEU A 32 -3.72 -6.86 -4.45
C LEU A 32 -2.59 -6.00 -3.89
N LEU A 33 -1.33 -6.38 -4.13
CA LEU A 33 -0.17 -5.62 -3.64
C LEU A 33 -0.18 -4.20 -4.19
N GLN A 34 -0.42 -4.03 -5.49
CA GLN A 34 -0.54 -2.72 -6.13
C GLN A 34 -1.70 -1.91 -5.55
N LEU A 35 -2.87 -2.52 -5.35
CA LEU A 35 -4.02 -1.84 -4.76
C LEU A 35 -3.76 -1.41 -3.30
N ALA A 36 -3.09 -2.26 -2.51
CA ALA A 36 -2.68 -1.93 -1.14
C ALA A 36 -1.67 -0.78 -1.11
N GLU A 37 -0.72 -0.76 -2.04
CA GLU A 37 0.24 0.33 -2.20
C GLU A 37 -0.43 1.65 -2.58
N ILE A 38 -1.34 1.61 -3.57
CA ILE A 38 -2.10 2.81 -3.97
C ILE A 38 -2.93 3.32 -2.80
N LEU A 39 -3.62 2.43 -2.06
CA LEU A 39 -4.39 2.83 -0.89
C LEU A 39 -3.50 3.49 0.16
N LYS A 40 -2.34 2.91 0.47
CA LYS A 40 -1.35 3.49 1.40
C LYS A 40 -0.93 4.91 0.97
N ASN A 41 -0.74 5.15 -0.32
CA ASN A 41 -0.37 6.48 -0.79
C ASN A 41 -1.56 7.46 -0.71
N LEU A 42 -2.78 7.00 -1.01
CA LEU A 42 -3.98 7.83 -0.99
C LEU A 42 -4.49 8.17 0.42
N ILE A 43 -4.30 7.27 1.39
CA ILE A 43 -4.83 7.43 2.74
C ILE A 43 -4.19 8.60 3.51
N GLN A 44 -3.10 9.15 2.99
CA GLN A 44 -2.51 10.39 3.51
C GLN A 44 -3.46 11.58 3.38
N HIS A 45 -4.37 11.55 2.40
CA HIS A 45 -5.36 12.59 2.18
C HIS A 45 -6.57 12.44 3.12
N GLU A 46 -6.93 13.53 3.81
CA GLU A 46 -8.01 13.53 4.80
C GLU A 46 -9.37 13.10 4.23
N GLN A 47 -9.64 13.46 2.97
CA GLN A 47 -10.86 13.04 2.27
C GLN A 47 -10.98 11.51 2.20
N VAL A 48 -9.87 10.81 1.96
CA VAL A 48 -9.84 9.35 1.87
C VAL A 48 -10.04 8.72 3.25
N LYS A 49 -9.40 9.25 4.29
CA LYS A 49 -9.60 8.80 5.67
C LYS A 49 -11.07 8.91 6.09
N ASN A 50 -11.69 10.04 5.79
CA ASN A 50 -13.10 10.28 6.09
C ASN A 50 -14.00 9.29 5.37
N GLU A 51 -13.73 8.97 4.10
CA GLU A 51 -14.53 7.96 3.39
C GLU A 51 -14.33 6.54 3.91
N ILE A 52 -13.13 6.18 4.34
CA ILE A 52 -12.88 4.89 5.00
C ILE A 52 -13.74 4.76 6.27
N LEU A 53 -13.81 5.82 7.07
CA LEU A 53 -14.60 5.83 8.30
C LEU A 53 -16.10 5.81 8.02
N LYS A 54 -16.58 6.65 7.09
CA LYS A 54 -18.00 6.68 6.69
C LYS A 54 -18.48 5.35 6.13
N GLN A 55 -17.65 4.66 5.36
CA GLN A 55 -17.98 3.37 4.76
C GLN A 55 -17.76 2.20 5.73
N ASN A 56 -17.38 2.45 6.98
CA ASN A 56 -17.00 1.42 7.96
C ASN A 56 -15.95 0.43 7.42
N ALA A 57 -15.08 0.89 6.52
CA ALA A 57 -14.08 0.05 5.87
C ALA A 57 -12.89 -0.28 6.79
N LEU A 58 -12.85 0.30 7.99
CA LEU A 58 -11.79 0.06 8.98
C LEU A 58 -11.68 -1.42 9.35
N ARG A 59 -12.82 -2.08 9.59
CA ARG A 59 -12.86 -3.51 9.91
C ARG A 59 -12.26 -4.35 8.79
N PHE A 60 -12.58 -4.01 7.55
CA PHE A 60 -12.04 -4.69 6.37
C PHE A 60 -10.51 -4.52 6.27
N LEU A 61 -9.98 -3.34 6.57
CA LEU A 61 -8.53 -3.11 6.59
C LEU A 61 -7.84 -3.92 7.70
N ILE A 62 -8.46 -4.04 8.88
CA ILE A 62 -7.97 -4.90 9.96
C ILE A 62 -7.93 -6.36 9.50
N GLU A 63 -9.02 -6.87 8.93
CA GLU A 63 -9.11 -8.24 8.42
C GLU A 63 -8.05 -8.50 7.33
N CYS A 64 -7.82 -7.54 6.42
CA CYS A 64 -6.75 -7.63 5.42
C CYS A 64 -5.36 -7.71 6.08
N SER A 65 -5.09 -6.89 7.11
CA SER A 65 -3.80 -6.92 7.82
C SER A 65 -3.53 -8.24 8.57
N GLN A 66 -4.60 -8.96 8.95
CA GLN A 66 -4.51 -10.27 9.60
C GLN A 66 -4.43 -11.43 8.61
N THR A 67 -5.05 -11.28 7.44
CA THR A 67 -5.12 -12.32 6.40
C THR A 67 -3.86 -12.38 5.55
N PHE A 68 -3.33 -11.23 5.16
CA PHE A 68 -2.19 -11.16 4.26
C PHE A 68 -0.86 -11.21 5.00
N ASN A 69 0.21 -11.52 4.27
CA ASN A 69 1.58 -11.60 4.76
C ASN A 69 2.52 -10.72 3.92
N GLY A 70 3.75 -10.50 4.41
CA GLY A 70 4.77 -9.75 3.69
C GLY A 70 4.39 -8.27 3.45
N LEU A 71 4.69 -7.77 2.25
CA LEU A 71 4.51 -6.35 1.90
C LEU A 71 3.04 -5.89 1.94
N SER A 72 2.09 -6.72 1.50
CA SER A 72 0.66 -6.34 1.54
C SER A 72 0.20 -6.12 2.97
N LYS A 73 0.60 -7.00 3.91
CA LYS A 73 0.34 -6.81 5.35
C LYS A 73 0.94 -5.50 5.85
N GLN A 74 2.19 -5.22 5.49
CA GLN A 74 2.84 -3.97 5.87
C GLN A 74 2.06 -2.75 5.38
N PHE A 75 1.61 -2.73 4.12
CA PHE A 75 0.85 -1.60 3.58
C PHE A 75 -0.50 -1.42 4.28
N PHE A 76 -1.21 -2.50 4.63
CA PHE A 76 -2.44 -2.39 5.42
C PHE A 76 -2.17 -1.88 6.84
N LEU A 77 -1.09 -2.33 7.49
CA LEU A 77 -0.70 -1.82 8.80
C LEU A 77 -0.29 -0.33 8.76
N GLU A 78 0.41 0.11 7.71
CA GLU A 78 0.71 1.53 7.50
C GLU A 78 -0.56 2.37 7.28
N CYS A 79 -1.56 1.83 6.58
CA CYS A 79 -2.87 2.46 6.47
C CYS A 79 -3.55 2.60 7.84
N LEU A 80 -3.58 1.52 8.64
CA LEU A 80 -4.16 1.53 9.98
C LEU A 80 -3.41 2.49 10.92
N TRP A 81 -2.08 2.54 10.85
CA TRP A 81 -1.27 3.52 11.56
C TRP A 81 -1.61 4.96 11.16
N THR A 82 -1.82 5.22 9.87
CA THR A 82 -2.21 6.56 9.41
C THR A 82 -3.61 6.95 9.91
N LEU A 83 -4.52 5.98 10.02
CA LEU A 83 -5.86 6.19 10.56
C LEU A 83 -5.87 6.33 12.08
N SER A 84 -4.87 5.80 12.81
CA SER A 84 -4.86 5.87 14.27
C SER A 84 -4.71 7.29 14.82
N PHE A 85 -4.42 8.28 14.00
CA PHE A 85 -4.47 9.69 14.42
C PHE A 85 -5.91 10.23 14.53
N ASN A 86 -6.91 9.44 14.14
CA ASN A 86 -8.32 9.72 14.32
C ASN A 86 -8.86 8.95 15.54
N GLU A 87 -9.53 9.66 16.45
CA GLU A 87 -10.04 9.08 17.70
C GLU A 87 -11.07 7.97 17.47
N GLN A 88 -12.02 8.18 16.55
CA GLN A 88 -13.03 7.18 16.21
C GLN A 88 -12.39 5.92 15.65
N ALA A 89 -11.35 6.07 14.80
CA ALA A 89 -10.61 4.94 14.26
C ALA A 89 -9.91 4.14 15.36
N ILE A 90 -9.22 4.81 16.30
CA ILE A 90 -8.58 4.15 17.44
C ILE A 90 -9.60 3.40 18.28
N GLN A 91 -10.75 4.00 18.60
CA GLN A 91 -11.76 3.36 19.43
C GLN A 91 -12.23 2.04 18.79
N GLN A 92 -12.48 2.05 17.48
CA GLN A 92 -12.85 0.84 16.74
C GLN A 92 -11.72 -0.20 16.68
N MET A 93 -10.46 0.23 16.50
CA MET A 93 -9.30 -0.69 16.53
C MET A 93 -9.12 -1.34 17.90
N CYS A 94 -9.23 -0.57 18.98
CA CYS A 94 -9.08 -1.05 20.36
C CYS A 94 -10.21 -2.01 20.78
N GLN A 95 -11.39 -1.89 20.19
CA GLN A 95 -12.49 -2.85 20.40
C GLN A 95 -12.20 -4.23 19.77
N ASN A 96 -11.28 -4.31 18.81
CA ASN A 96 -10.89 -5.56 18.18
C ASN A 96 -9.71 -6.20 18.94
N SER A 97 -10.04 -6.99 19.98
CA SER A 97 -9.03 -7.61 20.85
C SER A 97 -8.05 -8.53 20.11
N THR A 98 -8.51 -9.26 19.08
CA THR A 98 -7.64 -10.14 18.28
C THR A 98 -6.64 -9.34 17.46
N PHE A 99 -7.05 -8.19 16.92
CA PHE A 99 -6.15 -7.26 16.25
C PHE A 99 -5.10 -6.72 17.22
N ILE A 100 -5.51 -6.25 18.42
CA ILE A 100 -4.57 -5.72 19.42
C ILE A 100 -3.55 -6.78 19.85
N LEU A 101 -3.96 -8.03 20.03
CA LEU A 101 -3.02 -9.13 20.32
C LEU A 101 -2.06 -9.34 19.14
N SER A 102 -2.58 -9.36 17.91
CA SER A 102 -1.74 -9.56 16.73
C SER A 102 -0.67 -8.48 16.55
N LEU A 103 -0.92 -7.25 17.01
CA LEU A 103 0.07 -6.16 16.98
C LEU A 103 1.24 -6.43 17.92
N LYS A 104 1.02 -7.10 19.05
CA LYS A 104 2.09 -7.46 20.00
C LYS A 104 3.05 -8.51 19.43
N ASP A 105 2.52 -9.36 18.55
CA ASP A 105 3.27 -10.43 17.89
C ASP A 105 4.01 -9.96 16.62
N ILE A 106 3.82 -8.70 16.20
CA ILE A 106 4.63 -8.05 15.15
C ILE A 106 6.02 -7.80 15.75
N SER A 107 6.79 -8.88 15.84
CA SER A 107 8.18 -8.85 16.27
C SER A 107 8.97 -7.88 15.40
N LYS A 108 9.93 -7.19 16.01
CA LYS A 108 10.89 -6.34 15.29
C LYS A 108 11.45 -7.11 14.10
N PRO A 109 11.43 -6.56 12.87
CA PRO A 109 12.10 -7.23 11.76
C PRO A 109 13.56 -7.42 12.15
N ILE A 110 14.05 -8.66 12.02
CA ILE A 110 15.49 -8.90 11.96
C ILE A 110 15.93 -8.25 10.65
N ILE A 111 16.32 -6.98 10.72
CA ILE A 111 16.87 -6.26 9.57
C ILE A 111 18.24 -6.90 9.31
N ASN A 112 18.29 -7.82 8.35
CA ASN A 112 19.54 -8.13 7.68
C ASN A 112 19.75 -7.00 6.66
N ASP A 113 20.65 -6.07 6.98
CA ASP A 113 20.98 -4.86 6.20
C ASP A 113 21.25 -5.12 4.71
N ASN A 114 21.54 -6.37 4.34
CA ASN A 114 21.83 -6.80 2.98
C ASN A 114 20.61 -6.79 2.02
N GLN A 115 19.36 -6.80 2.51
CA GLN A 115 18.18 -6.80 1.62
C GLN A 115 17.69 -5.40 1.21
N ILE A 116 17.99 -4.36 2.00
CA ILE A 116 17.54 -2.98 1.72
C ILE A 116 18.29 -2.38 0.51
N ASN A 117 19.54 -2.80 0.28
CA ASN A 117 20.36 -2.29 -0.83
C ASN A 117 19.89 -2.78 -2.21
N ASN A 118 19.20 -3.92 -2.30
CA ASN A 118 18.73 -4.45 -3.57
C ASN A 118 17.45 -3.75 -4.08
N ILE A 119 16.63 -3.19 -3.19
CA ILE A 119 15.40 -2.49 -3.59
C ILE A 119 15.71 -1.04 -4.02
N ARG A 120 16.73 -0.40 -3.43
CA ARG A 120 17.12 0.97 -3.78
C ARG A 120 17.75 1.09 -5.17
N HIS A 121 18.37 0.04 -5.68
CA HIS A 121 19.04 0.09 -7.00
C HIS A 121 18.09 -0.14 -8.20
N SER A 122 16.85 -0.58 -7.99
CA SER A 122 15.93 -0.88 -9.11
C SER A 122 15.12 0.32 -9.61
N ASN A 123 15.09 1.45 -8.89
CA ASN A 123 14.35 2.65 -9.31
C ASN A 123 15.17 3.64 -10.16
N SER A 124 16.39 3.28 -10.56
CA SER A 124 17.16 4.06 -11.55
C SER A 124 16.79 3.62 -12.98
N PHE A 125 15.55 3.88 -13.40
CA PHE A 125 15.16 3.78 -14.81
C PHE A 125 14.57 5.11 -15.32
N ASN A 126 15.45 5.82 -16.03
CA ASN A 126 15.20 6.70 -17.18
C ASN A 126 14.29 7.93 -17.01
N HIS A 127 14.92 9.04 -16.63
CA HIS A 127 14.54 10.37 -17.12
C HIS A 127 15.71 10.97 -17.91
N ARG A 128 16.00 10.39 -19.09
CA ARG A 128 16.88 11.01 -20.09
C ARG A 128 16.08 12.10 -20.80
N ARG A 129 16.11 13.32 -20.26
CA ARG A 129 15.63 14.51 -20.98
C ARG A 129 16.57 14.75 -22.16
N ASN A 130 16.11 14.41 -23.36
CA ASN A 130 16.64 14.98 -24.59
C ASN A 130 16.28 16.47 -24.59
N ILE A 131 17.23 17.33 -24.20
CA ILE A 131 17.21 18.74 -24.55
C ILE A 131 18.21 18.88 -25.69
N THR A 132 17.69 18.84 -26.92
CA THR A 132 18.44 19.21 -28.11
C THR A 132 18.70 20.72 -28.00
N MET A 133 19.97 21.08 -27.78
CA MET A 133 20.47 22.45 -27.94
C MET A 133 20.13 22.94 -29.35
N ILE A 134 19.32 23.97 -29.45
CA ILE A 134 19.20 24.81 -30.64
C ILE A 134 20.37 25.80 -30.56
N PRO A 135 21.27 25.89 -31.55
CA PRO A 135 22.29 26.94 -31.57
C PRO A 135 21.60 28.27 -31.86
N SER A 136 21.78 29.24 -30.95
CA SER A 136 21.49 30.64 -31.23
C SER A 136 22.72 31.24 -31.89
N ASP A 137 22.69 31.30 -33.22
CA ASP A 137 23.58 32.15 -33.99
C ASP A 137 23.17 33.62 -33.83
N ASP A 138 24.19 34.49 -33.96
CA ASP A 138 24.16 35.94 -34.13
C ASP A 138 24.05 36.81 -32.87
N VAL A 139 25.18 37.41 -32.45
CA VAL A 139 25.62 38.77 -32.84
C VAL A 139 26.73 39.26 -31.89
N ILE A 140 27.96 39.35 -32.45
CA ILE A 140 28.96 40.44 -32.43
C ILE A 140 29.13 41.27 -31.14
N ASN A 141 30.37 41.34 -30.64
CA ASN A 141 30.98 42.63 -30.28
C ASN A 141 32.53 42.59 -30.22
N ASN A 142 33.12 43.46 -31.05
CA ASN A 142 34.50 43.93 -31.18
C ASN A 142 35.63 42.97 -31.58
#